data_AF-A0A0F9IFN8-F1
#
_entry.id   AF-A0A0F9IFN8-F1
#
_cell.length_a   1.000
_cell.length_b   1.000
_cell.length_c   1.000
_cell.angle_alpha   90.00
_cell.angle_beta   90.00
_cell.angle_gamma   90.00
#
_symmetry.space_group_name_H-M   'P 1'
#
loop_
_entity.id
_entity.type
_entity.pdbx_description
1 polymer ?
#
loop_
_entity_poly.entity_id
_entity_poly.type
_entity_poly.pdbx_seq_one_letter_code
_entity_poly.pdbx_strand_id
1 'polypeptide(L)'
;GNVVLSWFISPIFGMLITYVLFKVSAKFFLSRLRGLNQIEKSEKTFKWLLLLAVIFAEIWVGANSGEALGILLALREKNSITYAQYLTYAVFCGIFAFLGIYFAARYVIKNLASQMIETRPSEGFIIQISSAIILMIATLWSLPISHSHVIIFCILGLSIAQKKEIDKKGLAKMGLYWVLTFPIAALFAGFIYYIFNIFGLS
;
A
#
# COMPACT_ATOMS: atom_id res chain seq x y z
N GLY A 1 20.73 6.91 -4.46
CA GLY A 1 20.87 6.61 -3.02
C GLY A 1 19.54 6.64 -2.30
N ASN A 2 18.91 7.82 -2.21
CA ASN A 2 17.75 8.06 -1.33
C ASN A 2 16.48 7.25 -1.67
N VAL A 3 16.22 6.95 -2.96
CA VAL A 3 15.07 6.15 -3.39
C VAL A 3 15.19 4.69 -2.93
N VAL A 4 16.34 4.05 -3.16
CA VAL A 4 16.55 2.66 -2.72
C VAL A 4 16.48 2.58 -1.19
N LEU A 5 17.04 3.57 -0.49
CA LEU A 5 16.99 3.64 0.96
C LEU A 5 15.54 3.72 1.48
N SER A 6 14.68 4.51 0.84
CA SER A 6 13.28 4.66 1.25
C SER A 6 12.48 3.36 1.14
N TRP A 7 12.83 2.46 0.22
CA TRP A 7 12.19 1.15 0.06
C TRP A 7 12.39 0.24 1.27
N PHE A 8 13.52 0.37 1.97
CA PHE A 8 13.81 -0.40 3.19
C PHE A 8 13.35 0.33 4.45
N ILE A 9 13.48 1.66 4.48
CA ILE A 9 13.14 2.46 5.65
C ILE A 9 11.62 2.56 5.84
N SER A 10 10.86 2.81 4.77
CA SER A 10 9.41 3.06 4.89
C SER A 10 8.63 1.90 5.50
N PRO A 11 8.88 0.61 5.19
CA PRO A 11 8.18 -0.48 5.85
C PRO A 11 8.57 -0.60 7.33
N ILE A 12 9.85 -0.44 7.68
CA ILE A 12 10.31 -0.50 9.08
C ILE A 12 9.66 0.61 9.90
N PHE A 13 9.58 1.82 9.37
CA PHE A 13 8.88 2.93 10.03
C PHE A 13 7.37 2.67 10.12
N GLY A 14 6.75 2.09 9.08
CA GLY A 14 5.35 1.64 9.15
C GLY A 14 5.11 0.67 10.31
N MET A 15 5.97 -0.34 10.45
CA MET A 15 5.94 -1.28 11.57
C MET A 15 6.04 -0.58 12.93
N LEU A 16 7.00 0.33 13.09
CA LEU A 16 7.24 1.07 14.33
C LEU A 16 6.06 1.98 14.68
N ILE A 17 5.57 2.76 13.71
CA ILE A 17 4.43 3.67 13.91
C ILE A 17 3.18 2.87 14.30
N THR A 18 2.88 1.77 13.59
CA THR A 18 1.73 0.93 13.94
C THR A 18 1.87 0.32 15.33
N TYR A 19 3.07 -0.16 15.69
CA TYR A 19 3.32 -0.69 17.03
C TYR A 19 3.04 0.36 18.11
N VAL A 20 3.57 1.58 17.94
CA VAL A 20 3.40 2.68 18.90
C VAL A 20 1.94 3.11 18.97
N LEU A 21 1.29 3.35 17.82
CA LEU A 21 -0.11 3.77 17.76
C LEU A 21 -1.05 2.74 18.39
N PHE A 22 -0.77 1.45 18.20
CA PHE A 22 -1.53 0.40 18.86
C PHE A 22 -1.32 0.42 20.38
N LYS A 23 -0.07 0.51 20.86
CA LYS A 23 0.20 0.56 22.32
C LYS A 23 -0.44 1.78 22.97
N VAL A 24 -0.39 2.94 22.32
CA VAL A 24 -1.04 4.18 22.80
C VAL A 24 -2.56 4.00 22.82
N SER A 25 -3.16 3.56 21.71
CA SER A 25 -4.61 3.30 21.62
C SER A 25 -5.06 2.27 22.65
N ALA A 26 -4.28 1.21 22.86
CA ALA A 26 -4.57 0.19 23.86
C ALA A 26 -4.52 0.76 25.27
N LYS A 27 -3.45 1.50 25.63
CA LYS A 27 -3.26 2.07 26.97
C LYS A 27 -4.33 3.09 27.33
N PHE A 28 -4.72 3.96 26.40
CA PHE A 28 -5.61 5.08 26.70
C PHE A 28 -7.08 4.80 26.42
N PHE A 29 -7.39 3.89 25.51
CA PHE A 29 -8.75 3.66 25.03
C PHE A 29 -9.17 2.18 25.14
N LEU A 30 -8.53 1.26 24.42
CA LEU A 30 -9.03 -0.12 24.29
C LEU A 30 -9.01 -0.89 25.62
N SER A 31 -8.01 -0.65 26.48
CA SER A 31 -7.92 -1.29 27.81
C SER A 31 -8.97 -0.78 28.81
N ARG A 32 -9.63 0.35 28.54
CA ARG A 32 -10.70 0.90 29.38
C ARG A 32 -12.06 0.29 29.06
N LEU A 33 -12.21 -0.32 27.89
CA LEU A 33 -13.46 -0.99 27.49
C LEU A 33 -13.62 -2.27 28.29
N ARG A 34 -14.74 -2.41 29.01
CA ARG A 34 -15.06 -3.60 29.81
C ARG A 34 -16.38 -4.20 29.36
N GLY A 35 -16.39 -5.52 29.18
CA GLY A 35 -17.57 -6.28 28.75
C GLY A 35 -17.82 -6.22 27.23
N LEU A 36 -18.53 -7.23 26.73
CA LEU A 36 -18.75 -7.45 25.29
C LEU A 36 -19.50 -6.28 24.64
N ASN A 37 -20.54 -5.74 25.30
CA ASN A 37 -21.37 -4.67 24.75
C ASN A 37 -20.58 -3.38 24.48
N GLN A 38 -19.65 -3.01 25.37
CA GLN A 38 -18.84 -1.80 25.18
C GLN A 38 -17.82 -1.99 24.04
N ILE A 39 -17.21 -3.16 23.97
CA ILE A 39 -16.26 -3.51 22.89
C ILE A 39 -16.99 -3.49 21.55
N GLU A 40 -18.15 -4.15 21.44
CA GLU A 40 -18.93 -4.18 20.20
C GLU A 40 -19.38 -2.78 19.75
N LYS A 41 -19.87 -1.96 20.68
CA LYS A 41 -20.25 -0.57 20.38
C LYS A 41 -19.05 0.23 19.87
N SER A 42 -17.89 0.06 20.50
CA SER A 42 -16.65 0.71 20.06
C SER A 42 -16.23 0.25 18.67
N GLU A 43 -16.28 -1.05 18.38
CA GLU A 43 -15.92 -1.59 17.07
C GLU A 43 -16.88 -1.12 15.96
N LYS A 44 -18.18 -0.96 16.28
CA LYS A 44 -19.16 -0.34 15.36
C LYS A 44 -18.78 1.11 15.02
N THR A 45 -18.28 1.88 16.00
CA THR A 45 -17.76 3.24 15.74
C THR A 45 -16.48 3.18 14.90
N PHE A 46 -15.53 2.30 15.26
CA PHE A 46 -14.28 2.15 14.50
C PHE A 46 -14.49 1.68 13.07
N LYS A 47 -15.57 0.95 12.75
CA LYS A 47 -15.91 0.60 11.36
C LYS A 47 -16.06 1.85 10.47
N TRP A 48 -16.68 2.91 10.98
CA TRP A 48 -16.82 4.17 10.24
C TRP A 48 -15.51 4.95 10.17
N LEU A 49 -14.74 4.97 11.27
CA LEU A 49 -13.41 5.57 11.27
C LEU A 49 -12.45 4.85 10.32
N LEU A 50 -12.53 3.52 10.25
CA LEU A 50 -11.79 2.70 9.32
C LEU A 50 -12.16 3.06 7.87
N LEU A 51 -13.44 3.22 7.56
CA LEU A 51 -13.85 3.64 6.21
C LEU A 51 -13.19 4.97 5.83
N LEU A 52 -13.21 5.97 6.73
CA LEU A 52 -12.55 7.25 6.50
C LEU A 52 -11.03 7.11 6.38
N ALA A 53 -10.41 6.26 7.19
CA ALA A 53 -8.98 5.99 7.13
C ALA A 53 -8.57 5.30 5.83
N VAL A 54 -9.37 4.37 5.32
CA VAL A 54 -9.15 3.73 4.02
C VAL A 54 -9.24 4.77 2.91
N ILE A 55 -10.29 5.60 2.89
CA ILE A 55 -10.40 6.68 1.89
C ILE A 55 -9.16 7.59 1.91
N PHE A 56 -8.73 8.00 3.11
CA PHE A 56 -7.53 8.80 3.28
C PHE A 56 -6.26 8.08 2.81
N ALA A 57 -6.11 6.80 3.13
CA ALA A 57 -4.97 5.99 2.68
C ALA A 57 -4.93 5.87 1.16
N GLU A 58 -6.05 5.54 0.52
CA GLU A 58 -6.12 5.32 -0.93
C GLU A 58 -5.78 6.59 -1.74
N ILE A 59 -6.06 7.79 -1.21
CA ILE A 59 -5.61 9.06 -1.80
C ILE A 59 -4.08 9.09 -1.91
N TRP A 60 -3.38 8.70 -0.83
CA TRP A 60 -1.91 8.69 -0.81
C TRP A 60 -1.32 7.51 -1.56
N VAL A 61 -2.00 6.37 -1.62
CA VAL A 61 -1.63 5.25 -2.51
C VAL A 61 -1.63 5.73 -3.96
N GLY A 62 -2.71 6.37 -4.40
CA GLY A 62 -2.82 6.94 -5.74
C GLY A 62 -1.76 8.02 -6.00
N ALA A 63 -1.56 8.94 -5.06
CA ALA A 63 -0.60 10.02 -5.20
C ALA A 63 0.87 9.55 -5.25
N ASN A 64 1.20 8.43 -4.60
CA ASN A 64 2.55 7.84 -4.62
C ASN A 64 2.76 6.84 -5.77
N SER A 65 1.74 6.55 -6.60
CA SER A 65 1.82 5.51 -7.63
C SER A 65 2.70 5.91 -8.81
N GLY A 66 3.99 5.59 -8.69
CA GLY A 66 4.97 5.74 -9.76
C GLY A 66 4.76 4.77 -10.93
N GLU A 67 4.06 3.66 -10.71
CA GLU A 67 3.84 2.61 -11.73
C GLU A 67 2.99 3.10 -12.89
N ALA A 68 1.98 3.93 -12.63
CA ALA A 68 1.09 4.47 -13.66
C ALA A 68 1.64 5.76 -14.29
N LEU A 69 2.22 6.64 -13.48
CA LEU A 69 2.59 7.99 -13.91
C LEU A 69 4.06 8.13 -14.31
N GLY A 70 4.94 7.19 -13.93
CA GLY A 70 6.38 7.30 -14.15
C GLY A 70 6.77 7.42 -15.62
N ILE A 71 6.12 6.64 -16.51
CA ILE A 71 6.36 6.72 -17.96
C ILE A 71 5.86 8.07 -18.51
N LEU A 72 4.70 8.55 -18.06
CA LEU A 72 4.16 9.84 -18.49
C LEU A 72 5.07 11.00 -18.06
N LEU A 73 5.65 10.92 -16.85
CA LEU A 73 6.63 11.89 -16.37
C LEU A 73 7.89 11.87 -17.23
N ALA A 74 8.43 10.68 -17.55
CA ALA A 74 9.60 10.56 -18.41
C ALA A 74 9.37 11.12 -19.83
N LEU A 75 8.19 10.89 -20.41
CA LEU A 75 7.80 11.48 -21.70
C LEU A 75 7.71 13.00 -21.63
N ARG A 76 7.17 13.54 -20.52
CA ARG A 76 7.10 14.99 -20.30
C ARG A 76 8.50 15.60 -20.16
N GLU A 77 9.39 14.98 -19.39
CA GLU A 77 10.77 15.45 -19.21
C GLU A 77 11.56 15.47 -20.53
N LYS A 78 11.25 14.55 -21.44
CA LYS A 78 11.77 14.53 -22.82
C LYS A 78 11.06 15.50 -23.78
N ASN A 79 10.14 16.33 -23.29
CA ASN A 79 9.29 17.22 -24.09
C ASN A 79 8.47 16.51 -25.19
N SER A 80 8.24 15.20 -25.05
CA SER A 80 7.44 14.42 -26.01
C SER A 80 5.94 14.64 -25.83
N ILE A 81 5.52 15.09 -24.64
CA ILE A 81 4.13 15.47 -24.33
C ILE A 81 4.11 16.80 -23.59
N THR A 82 3.04 17.58 -23.79
CA THR A 82 2.81 18.84 -23.07
C THR A 82 2.33 18.59 -21.64
N TYR A 83 2.37 19.62 -20.79
CA TYR A 83 1.83 19.54 -19.43
C TYR A 83 0.32 19.25 -19.42
N ALA A 84 -0.44 19.83 -20.36
CA ALA A 84 -1.86 19.55 -20.51
C ALA A 84 -2.11 18.08 -20.86
N GLN A 85 -1.34 17.51 -21.80
CA GLN A 85 -1.42 16.09 -22.15
C GLN A 85 -1.07 15.18 -20.96
N TYR A 86 -0.01 15.51 -20.21
CA TYR A 86 0.34 14.78 -18.98
C TYR A 86 -0.83 14.72 -18.00
N LEU A 87 -1.49 15.86 -17.73
CA LEU A 87 -2.65 15.90 -16.83
C LEU A 87 -3.82 15.07 -17.36
N THR A 88 -4.14 15.19 -18.65
CA THR A 88 -5.21 14.41 -19.28
C THR A 88 -4.95 12.91 -19.17
N TYR A 89 -3.73 12.45 -19.46
CA TYR A 89 -3.36 11.04 -19.37
C TYR A 89 -3.36 10.55 -17.92
N ALA A 90 -2.91 11.36 -16.96
CA ALA A 90 -2.99 11.03 -15.53
C ALA A 90 -4.44 10.82 -15.07
N VAL A 91 -5.39 11.64 -15.54
CA VAL A 91 -6.83 11.45 -15.27
C VAL A 91 -7.32 10.13 -15.85
N PHE A 92 -6.95 9.80 -17.09
CA PHE A 92 -7.31 8.51 -17.68
C PHE A 92 -6.74 7.33 -16.88
N CYS A 93 -5.47 7.40 -16.47
CA CYS A 93 -4.87 6.38 -15.60
C CYS A 93 -5.69 6.19 -14.32
N GLY A 94 -6.12 7.28 -13.67
CA GLY A 94 -6.97 7.21 -12.48
C GLY A 94 -8.33 6.55 -12.74
N ILE A 95 -8.98 6.90 -13.87
CA ILE A 95 -10.26 6.29 -14.27
C ILE A 95 -10.09 4.79 -14.52
N PHE A 96 -9.06 4.38 -15.28
CA PHE A 96 -8.82 2.96 -15.56
C PHE A 96 -8.41 2.18 -14.31
N ALA A 97 -7.65 2.78 -13.39
CA ALA A 97 -7.35 2.17 -12.10
C ALA A 97 -8.63 1.94 -11.28
N PHE A 98 -9.53 2.94 -11.23
CA PHE A 98 -10.84 2.80 -10.58
C PHE A 98 -11.67 1.68 -11.21
N LEU A 99 -11.78 1.65 -12.54
CA LEU A 99 -12.52 0.59 -13.24
C LEU A 99 -11.93 -0.80 -12.98
N GLY A 100 -10.60 -0.91 -12.99
CA GLY A 100 -9.88 -2.14 -12.66
C GLY A 100 -10.25 -2.66 -11.28
N ILE A 101 -10.23 -1.79 -10.26
CA ILE A 101 -10.64 -2.15 -8.90
C ILE A 101 -12.13 -2.52 -8.87
N TYR A 102 -13.00 -1.71 -9.46
CA TYR A 102 -14.45 -1.94 -9.45
C TYR A 102 -14.84 -3.29 -10.06
N PHE A 103 -14.22 -3.69 -11.18
CA PHE A 103 -14.52 -4.94 -11.85
C PHE A 103 -13.75 -6.14 -11.28
N ALA A 104 -12.46 -5.98 -10.98
CA ALA A 104 -11.59 -7.11 -10.64
C ALA A 104 -11.41 -7.35 -9.14
N ALA A 105 -11.56 -6.32 -8.30
CA ALA A 105 -11.23 -6.45 -6.87
C ALA A 105 -12.09 -7.49 -6.15
N ARG A 106 -13.35 -7.69 -6.57
CA ARG A 106 -14.24 -8.70 -5.98
C ARG A 106 -13.69 -10.13 -6.06
N TYR A 107 -12.91 -10.45 -7.10
CA TYR A 107 -12.31 -11.79 -7.26
C TYR A 107 -11.09 -11.97 -6.33
N VAL A 108 -10.37 -10.88 -6.08
CA VAL A 108 -9.17 -10.86 -5.25
C VAL A 108 -9.52 -10.79 -3.77
N ILE A 109 -10.44 -9.89 -3.39
CA ILE A 109 -10.89 -9.69 -2.00
C ILE A 109 -11.54 -10.96 -1.43
N LYS A 110 -12.33 -11.70 -2.23
CA LYS A 110 -12.95 -12.95 -1.76
C LYS A 110 -11.92 -14.00 -1.32
N ASN A 111 -10.76 -14.04 -1.97
CA ASN A 111 -9.68 -14.98 -1.67
C ASN A 111 -8.73 -14.47 -0.58
N LEU A 112 -8.56 -13.15 -0.45
CA LEU A 112 -7.73 -12.53 0.59
C LEU A 112 -8.46 -12.42 1.93
N ALA A 113 -9.77 -12.16 1.93
CA ALA A 113 -10.55 -11.99 3.16
C ALA A 113 -10.59 -13.26 4.03
N SER A 114 -10.40 -14.45 3.44
CA SER A 114 -10.30 -15.72 4.17
C SER A 114 -8.89 -16.03 4.69
N GLN A 115 -7.86 -15.32 4.22
CA GLN A 115 -6.46 -15.53 4.57
C GLN A 115 -5.87 -14.40 5.43
N MET A 116 -6.48 -13.21 5.39
CA MET A 116 -6.11 -12.12 6.29
C MET A 116 -6.58 -12.46 7.70
N ILE A 117 -5.67 -12.25 8.66
CA ILE A 117 -5.90 -12.30 10.11
C ILE A 117 -7.28 -11.73 10.41
N GLU A 118 -8.08 -12.37 11.27
CA GLU A 118 -9.33 -11.80 11.78
C GLU A 118 -9.04 -10.47 12.49
N THR A 119 -9.04 -9.38 11.73
CA THR A 119 -8.72 -8.04 12.21
C THR A 119 -9.99 -7.33 12.61
N ARG A 120 -9.99 -6.77 13.81
CA ARG A 120 -11.08 -5.90 14.28
C ARG A 120 -11.06 -4.56 13.53
N PRO A 121 -12.20 -3.88 13.36
CA PRO A 121 -12.23 -2.55 12.76
C PRO A 121 -11.25 -1.55 13.38
N SER A 122 -11.08 -1.56 14.71
CA SER A 122 -10.11 -0.73 15.42
C SER A 122 -8.65 -1.00 15.01
N GLU A 123 -8.30 -2.26 14.82
CA GLU A 123 -6.99 -2.71 14.36
C GLU A 123 -6.73 -2.29 12.91
N GLY A 124 -7.73 -2.51 12.05
CA GLY A 124 -7.70 -2.07 10.66
C GLY A 124 -7.49 -0.55 10.57
N PHE A 125 -8.18 0.23 11.40
CA PHE A 125 -8.06 1.68 11.43
C PHE A 125 -6.62 2.11 11.74
N ILE A 126 -6.00 1.49 12.74
CA ILE A 126 -4.62 1.79 13.14
C ILE A 126 -3.64 1.43 12.02
N ILE A 127 -3.80 0.27 11.37
CA ILE A 127 -2.97 -0.13 10.22
C ILE A 127 -3.10 0.88 9.08
N GLN A 128 -4.33 1.26 8.72
CA GLN A 128 -4.58 2.13 7.57
C GLN A 128 -4.06 3.55 7.80
N ILE A 129 -4.29 4.14 8.98
CA ILE A 129 -3.72 5.44 9.32
C ILE A 129 -2.20 5.41 9.35
N SER A 130 -1.59 4.35 9.89
CA SER A 130 -0.12 4.23 9.90
C SER A 130 0.44 4.19 8.48
N SER A 131 -0.16 3.37 7.61
CA SER A 131 0.23 3.26 6.20
C SER A 131 0.06 4.60 5.46
N ALA A 132 -1.08 5.25 5.65
CA ALA A 132 -1.40 6.54 5.05
C ALA A 132 -0.40 7.64 5.45
N ILE A 133 0.00 7.70 6.72
CA ILE A 133 1.00 8.68 7.20
C ILE A 133 2.35 8.46 6.51
N ILE A 134 2.80 7.21 6.40
CA ILE A 134 4.06 6.88 5.73
C ILE A 134 4.01 7.26 4.24
N LEU A 135 2.92 6.89 3.55
CA LEU A 135 2.73 7.24 2.14
C LEU A 135 2.64 8.75 1.93
N MET A 136 1.95 9.46 2.82
CA MET A 136 1.87 10.92 2.79
C MET A 136 3.25 11.55 2.89
N ILE A 137 4.04 11.17 3.90
CA ILE A 137 5.40 11.71 4.10
C ILE A 137 6.28 11.38 2.89
N ALA A 138 6.23 10.14 2.40
CA ALA A 138 7.01 9.74 1.22
C ALA A 138 6.60 10.53 -0.03
N THR A 139 5.30 10.75 -0.23
CA THR A 139 4.78 11.55 -1.35
C THR A 139 5.23 13.00 -1.26
N LEU A 140 5.16 13.62 -0.08
CA LEU A 140 5.63 14.99 0.15
C LEU A 140 7.14 15.14 -0.07
N TRP A 141 7.91 14.09 0.15
CA TRP A 141 9.35 14.04 -0.16
C TRP A 141 9.66 13.53 -1.56
N SER A 142 8.64 13.30 -2.41
CA SER A 142 8.79 12.77 -3.77
C SER A 142 9.56 11.44 -3.82
N LEU A 143 9.40 10.61 -2.80
CA LEU A 143 9.98 9.28 -2.71
C LEU A 143 8.94 8.24 -3.16
N PRO A 144 9.18 7.52 -4.27
CA PRO A 144 8.32 6.43 -4.69
C PRO A 144 8.59 5.23 -3.77
N ILE A 145 7.56 4.79 -3.04
CA ILE A 145 7.63 3.64 -2.14
C ILE A 145 6.50 2.67 -2.43
N SER A 146 6.68 1.41 -2.05
CA SER A 146 5.68 0.38 -2.30
C SER A 146 4.69 0.28 -1.14
N HIS A 147 3.42 0.65 -1.40
CA HIS A 147 2.34 0.53 -0.42
C HIS A 147 2.18 -0.90 0.12
N SER A 148 2.32 -1.92 -0.75
CA SER A 148 2.20 -3.32 -0.35
C SER A 148 3.22 -3.71 0.73
N HIS A 149 4.46 -3.22 0.64
CA HIS A 149 5.46 -3.47 1.67
C HIS A 149 5.12 -2.73 2.96
N VAL A 150 4.73 -1.45 2.87
CA VAL A 150 4.37 -0.64 4.03
C VAL A 150 3.23 -1.28 4.82
N ILE A 151 2.13 -1.65 4.16
CA ILE A 151 0.95 -2.19 4.85
C ILE A 151 1.24 -3.56 5.49
N ILE A 152 2.04 -4.41 4.85
CA ILE A 152 2.47 -5.70 5.42
C ILE A 152 3.27 -5.47 6.69
N PHE A 153 4.21 -4.52 6.69
CA PHE A 153 4.99 -4.20 7.87
C PHE A 153 4.16 -3.51 8.97
N CYS A 154 3.17 -2.69 8.62
CA CYS A 154 2.18 -2.19 9.59
C CYS A 154 1.44 -3.35 10.27
N ILE A 155 0.98 -4.35 9.50
CA ILE A 155 0.33 -5.56 10.05
C ILE A 155 1.29 -6.33 10.99
N LEU A 156 2.58 -6.43 10.64
CA LEU A 156 3.58 -7.01 11.53
C LEU A 156 3.76 -6.21 12.81
N GLY A 157 3.84 -4.88 12.72
CA GLY A 157 3.94 -3.99 13.88
C GLY A 157 2.76 -4.17 14.84
N LEU A 158 1.55 -4.29 14.30
CA LEU A 158 0.36 -4.59 15.06
C LEU A 158 0.45 -5.96 15.75
N SER A 159 0.86 -7.00 15.01
CA SER A 159 0.96 -8.37 15.53
C SER A 159 1.98 -8.47 16.66
N ILE A 160 3.14 -7.81 16.51
CA ILE A 160 4.17 -7.69 17.55
C ILE A 160 3.62 -6.95 18.77
N ALA A 161 2.90 -5.85 18.57
CA ALA A 161 2.32 -5.07 19.67
C ALA A 161 1.30 -5.86 20.49
N GLN A 162 0.58 -6.77 19.84
CA GLN A 162 -0.39 -7.68 20.44
C GLN A 162 0.21 -8.99 20.97
N LYS A 163 1.49 -9.25 20.69
CA LYS A 163 2.15 -10.54 20.96
C LYS A 163 1.44 -11.73 20.26
N LYS A 164 0.86 -11.49 19.08
CA LYS A 164 0.29 -12.53 18.21
C LYS A 164 1.40 -13.27 17.48
N GLU A 165 1.17 -14.56 17.18
CA GLU A 165 2.08 -15.32 16.33
C GLU A 165 2.13 -14.75 14.92
N ILE A 166 3.31 -14.84 14.30
CA ILE A 166 3.58 -14.31 12.97
C ILE A 166 3.91 -15.49 12.06
N ASP A 167 3.26 -15.57 10.90
CA ASP A 167 3.58 -16.57 9.89
C ASP A 167 4.93 -16.26 9.21
N LYS A 168 6.00 -16.74 9.84
CA LYS A 168 7.38 -16.59 9.34
C LYS A 168 7.56 -17.23 7.97
N LYS A 169 6.85 -18.33 7.66
CA LYS A 169 6.96 -19.02 6.37
C LYS A 169 6.30 -18.20 5.28
N GLY A 170 5.10 -17.66 5.54
CA GLY A 170 4.42 -16.72 4.65
C GLY A 170 5.27 -15.49 4.36
N LEU A 171 5.84 -14.86 5.39
CA LEU A 171 6.73 -13.71 5.22
C LEU A 171 7.98 -14.02 4.39
N ALA A 172 8.63 -15.16 4.61
CA ALA A 172 9.79 -15.57 3.83
C ALA A 172 9.43 -15.77 2.35
N LYS A 173 8.27 -16.38 2.07
CA LYS A 173 7.76 -16.53 0.69
C LYS A 173 7.48 -15.18 0.03
N MET A 174 6.84 -14.24 0.75
CA MET A 174 6.60 -12.89 0.25
C MET A 174 7.91 -12.17 -0.07
N GLY A 175 8.90 -12.24 0.83
CA GLY A 175 10.23 -11.66 0.61
C GLY A 175 10.93 -12.22 -0.63
N LEU A 176 10.83 -13.54 -0.85
CA LEU A 176 11.33 -14.17 -2.07
C LEU A 176 10.64 -13.62 -3.33
N TYR A 177 9.31 -13.51 -3.33
CA TYR A 177 8.57 -12.97 -4.47
C TYR A 177 8.91 -11.51 -4.76
N TRP A 178 9.11 -10.68 -3.74
CA TRP A 178 9.52 -9.29 -3.94
C TRP A 178 10.86 -9.18 -4.68
N VAL A 179 11.85 -10.00 -4.30
CA VAL A 179 13.15 -10.02 -4.97
C VAL A 179 13.03 -10.57 -6.40
N LEU A 180 12.28 -11.67 -6.59
CA LEU A 180 12.10 -12.29 -7.91
C LEU A 180 11.31 -11.43 -8.89
N THR A 181 10.47 -10.52 -8.41
CA THR A 181 9.63 -9.68 -9.28
C THR A 181 10.48 -8.77 -10.18
N PHE A 182 11.58 -8.20 -9.67
CA PHE A 182 12.47 -7.31 -10.43
C PHE A 182 13.15 -7.97 -11.65
N PRO A 183 13.90 -9.09 -11.51
CA PRO A 183 14.56 -9.72 -12.64
C PRO A 183 13.55 -10.29 -13.64
N ILE A 184 12.42 -10.84 -13.18
CA ILE A 184 11.38 -11.35 -14.06
C ILE A 184 10.79 -10.19 -14.88
N ALA A 185 10.41 -9.08 -14.25
CA ALA A 185 9.90 -7.91 -14.95
C ALA A 185 10.91 -7.34 -15.96
N ALA A 186 12.20 -7.28 -15.60
CA ALA A 186 13.25 -6.82 -16.50
C ALA A 186 13.42 -7.72 -17.73
N LEU A 187 13.39 -9.05 -17.55
CA LEU A 187 13.46 -10.01 -18.65
C LEU A 187 12.27 -9.89 -19.59
N PHE A 188 11.05 -9.79 -19.05
CA PHE A 188 9.84 -9.60 -19.85
C PHE A 188 9.86 -8.26 -20.61
N ALA A 189 10.24 -7.17 -19.96
CA ALA A 189 10.35 -5.86 -20.61
C ALA A 189 11.39 -5.87 -21.74
N GLY A 190 12.57 -6.47 -21.49
CA GLY A 190 13.62 -6.62 -22.50
C GLY A 190 13.19 -7.48 -23.68
N PHE A 191 12.46 -8.57 -23.42
CA PHE A 191 11.90 -9.43 -24.46
C PHE A 191 10.89 -8.70 -25.35
N ILE A 192 9.96 -7.95 -24.75
CA ILE A 192 8.98 -7.14 -25.49
C ILE A 192 9.68 -6.06 -26.32
N TYR A 193 10.67 -5.37 -25.74
CA TYR A 193 11.45 -4.36 -26.45
C TYR A 193 12.19 -4.94 -27.66
N TYR A 194 12.81 -6.12 -27.49
CA TYR A 194 13.47 -6.83 -28.58
C TYR A 194 12.50 -7.15 -29.74
N ILE A 195 11.28 -7.59 -29.43
CA ILE A 195 10.23 -7.82 -30.43
C ILE A 195 9.90 -6.52 -31.18
N PHE A 196 9.68 -5.41 -30.47
CA PHE A 196 9.37 -4.13 -31.12
C PHE A 196 10.46 -3.66 -32.06
N ASN A 197 11.73 -3.89 -31.70
CA ASN A 197 12.86 -3.55 -32.55
C ASN A 197 12.87 -4.37 -33.86
N ILE A 198 12.55 -5.67 -33.80
CA ILE A 198 12.44 -6.52 -35.01
C ILE A 198 11.39 -5.96 -35.98
N PHE A 199 10.29 -5.43 -35.47
CA PHE A 199 9.21 -4.85 -36.27
C PHE A 199 9.41 -3.36 -36.61
N GLY A 200 10.52 -2.74 -36.21
CA GLY A 200 10.82 -1.33 -36.48
C GLY A 200 9.90 -0.34 -35.75
N LEU A 201 9.35 -0.74 -34.59
CA LEU A 201 8.40 0.05 -33.79
C LEU A 201 9.05 0.83 -32.63
N SER A 202 10.37 0.71 -32.45
CA SER A 202 11.13 1.29 -31.33
C SER A 202 12.02 2.46 -31.74
#